data_AF-A0A9P1MSA8-F1
#
_entry.id   AF-A0A9P1MSA8-F1
#
_cell.length_a   1.000
_cell.length_b   1.000
_cell.length_c   1.000
_cell.angle_alpha   90.00
_cell.angle_beta   90.00
_cell.angle_gamma   90.00
#
_symmetry.space_group_name_H-M   'P 1'
#
loop_
_entity.id
_entity.type
_entity.pdbx_description
1 polymer ?
#
loop_
_entity_poly.entity_id
_entity_poly.type
_entity_poly.pdbx_seq_one_letter_code
_entity_poly.pdbx_strand_id
1 'polypeptide(L)'
;MTCTAQFADIFVSPVGNCTLQANEEKTCETCVRKGHDCFWCGGNVNRCMNYEWYFPQCPLDDVRHKNCWVNLSAVVIVVTILGGIILVILLACLCYCCCRCKQYRREQAKKKGEKWQQRYNQSMRELESRQSERSEKRNKELEAFRLKYGIKPPDYETATKK
;
A
#
# COMPACT_ATOMS: atom_id res chain seq x y z
N MET A 1 13.70 -6.66 -48.28
CA MET A 1 13.22 -6.16 -46.97
C MET A 1 14.45 -5.79 -46.15
N THR A 2 14.92 -4.55 -46.25
CA THR A 2 16.09 -4.06 -45.52
C THR A 2 15.60 -3.07 -44.47
N CYS A 3 15.79 -3.41 -43.21
CA CYS A 3 15.42 -2.59 -42.06
C CYS A 3 16.63 -1.74 -41.68
N THR A 4 16.62 -0.45 -41.99
CA THR A 4 17.61 0.51 -41.48
C THR A 4 17.18 1.00 -40.11
N ALA A 5 17.95 0.64 -39.08
CA ALA A 5 17.80 1.20 -37.75
C ALA A 5 18.29 2.66 -37.77
N GLN A 6 17.35 3.60 -37.65
CA GLN A 6 17.66 5.00 -37.34
C GLN A 6 18.01 5.08 -35.86
N PHE A 7 19.30 5.19 -35.56
CA PHE A 7 19.76 5.66 -34.27
C PHE A 7 19.28 7.10 -34.12
N ALA A 8 18.40 7.32 -33.15
CA ALA A 8 18.00 8.66 -32.74
C ALA A 8 19.25 9.39 -32.23
N ASP A 9 19.51 10.55 -32.83
CA ASP A 9 20.48 11.50 -32.33
C ASP A 9 20.19 11.78 -30.86
N ILE A 10 21.18 11.45 -30.04
CA ILE A 10 21.29 11.88 -28.65
C ILE A 10 21.12 13.40 -28.64
N PHE A 11 20.18 13.89 -27.84
CA PHE A 11 20.01 15.31 -27.50
C PHE A 11 21.33 15.86 -26.92
N VAL A 12 22.26 16.27 -27.77
CA VAL A 12 23.29 17.24 -27.43
C VAL A 12 22.59 18.58 -27.56
N SER A 13 22.21 19.19 -26.43
CA SER A 13 21.74 20.58 -26.43
C SER A 13 22.82 21.43 -27.10
N PRO A 14 22.47 22.30 -28.05
CA PRO A 14 23.45 23.21 -28.61
C PRO A 14 24.01 24.05 -27.46
N VAL A 15 25.33 24.10 -27.32
CA VAL A 15 25.99 24.99 -26.36
C VAL A 15 25.61 26.42 -26.75
N GLY A 16 24.54 26.94 -26.15
CA GLY A 16 24.13 28.32 -26.34
C GLY A 16 25.25 29.22 -25.85
N ASN A 17 25.56 30.29 -26.58
CA ASN A 17 26.52 31.29 -26.10
C ASN A 17 25.74 32.30 -25.22
N CYS A 18 25.59 32.00 -23.92
CA CYS A 18 24.83 32.84 -22.99
C CYS A 18 25.60 34.09 -22.51
N THR A 19 26.73 34.42 -23.14
CA THR A 19 27.50 35.64 -22.83
C THR A 19 26.69 36.89 -23.16
N LEU A 20 26.60 37.84 -22.22
CA LEU A 20 26.06 39.19 -22.47
C LEU A 20 27.18 40.08 -23.01
N GLN A 21 26.91 40.84 -24.07
CA GLN A 21 27.91 41.76 -24.64
C GLN A 21 28.08 42.97 -23.71
N ALA A 22 29.23 43.65 -23.79
CA ALA A 22 29.53 44.82 -22.96
C ALA A 22 28.55 46.01 -23.16
N ASN A 23 27.77 45.97 -24.24
CA ASN A 23 26.85 47.02 -24.66
C ASN A 23 25.39 46.74 -24.22
N GLU A 24 25.10 45.57 -23.63
CA GLU A 24 23.78 45.19 -23.15
C GLU A 24 23.66 45.44 -21.64
N GLU A 25 22.50 45.93 -21.19
CA GLU A 25 22.20 46.00 -19.77
C GLU A 25 22.24 44.59 -19.16
N LYS A 26 23.06 44.42 -18.11
CA LYS A 26 23.19 43.16 -17.38
C LYS A 26 21.97 42.95 -16.49
N THR A 27 20.85 42.62 -17.11
CA THR A 27 19.60 42.29 -16.42
C THR A 27 19.23 40.84 -16.65
N CYS A 28 18.62 40.28 -15.62
CA CYS A 28 18.20 38.89 -15.59
C CYS A 28 17.14 38.56 -16.66
N GLU A 29 16.30 39.52 -17.04
CA GLU A 29 15.32 39.37 -18.12
C GLU A 29 15.99 39.16 -19.49
N THR A 30 17.06 39.91 -19.77
CA THR A 30 17.83 39.79 -21.02
C THR A 30 18.52 38.44 -21.14
N CYS A 31 19.02 37.90 -20.02
CA CYS A 31 19.64 36.56 -19.96
C CYS A 31 18.60 35.44 -20.18
N VAL A 32 17.46 35.52 -19.48
CA VAL A 32 16.40 34.51 -19.56
C VAL A 32 15.71 34.48 -20.93
N ARG A 33 15.66 35.62 -21.64
CA ARG A 33 15.14 35.70 -23.02
C ARG A 33 15.96 34.90 -24.04
N LYS A 34 17.24 34.62 -23.77
CA LYS A 34 18.10 33.86 -24.70
C LYS A 34 17.69 32.39 -24.82
N GLY A 35 16.95 31.87 -23.86
CA GLY A 35 16.36 30.53 -23.91
C GLY A 35 16.64 29.70 -22.65
N HIS A 36 16.26 28.43 -22.71
CA HIS A 36 16.37 27.50 -21.59
C HIS A 36 17.80 26.99 -21.31
N ASP A 37 18.72 27.15 -22.27
CA ASP A 37 20.13 26.77 -22.12
C ASP A 37 20.94 27.86 -21.37
N CYS A 38 20.30 28.94 -20.93
CA CYS A 38 20.93 30.04 -20.20
C CYS A 38 20.28 30.24 -18.83
N PHE A 39 21.09 30.56 -17.82
CA PHE A 39 20.60 30.94 -16.49
C PHE A 39 21.31 32.19 -15.96
N TRP A 40 20.59 32.92 -15.10
CA TRP A 40 21.10 34.11 -14.43
C TRP A 40 21.53 33.79 -13.00
N CYS A 41 22.71 34.26 -12.59
CA CYS A 41 23.21 34.17 -11.23
C CYS A 41 23.20 35.55 -10.57
N GLY A 42 22.35 35.73 -9.55
CA GLY A 42 22.06 37.02 -8.90
C GLY A 42 22.73 37.22 -7.53
N GLY A 43 23.96 36.76 -7.35
CA GLY A 43 24.74 36.94 -6.11
C GLY A 43 25.62 38.20 -6.11
N ASN A 44 26.83 38.11 -5.55
CA ASN A 44 27.78 39.23 -5.49
C ASN A 44 28.22 39.77 -6.85
N VAL A 45 28.21 38.92 -7.89
CA VAL A 45 28.54 39.32 -9.27
C VAL A 45 27.48 38.76 -10.21
N ASN A 46 26.70 39.68 -10.78
CA ASN A 46 25.67 39.41 -11.76
C ASN A 46 26.28 38.86 -13.07
N ARG A 47 26.00 37.60 -13.39
CA ARG A 47 26.51 36.92 -14.59
C ARG A 47 25.44 36.03 -15.22
N CYS A 48 25.42 36.00 -16.55
CA CYS A 48 24.65 35.06 -17.35
C CYS A 48 25.57 33.92 -17.80
N MET A 49 25.18 32.68 -17.56
CA MET A 49 26.01 31.50 -17.83
C MET A 49 25.19 30.41 -18.53
N ASN A 50 25.89 29.50 -19.20
CA ASN A 50 25.28 28.36 -19.86
C ASN A 50 24.82 27.34 -18.82
N TYR A 51 23.57 26.94 -18.93
CA TYR A 51 22.97 25.89 -18.13
C TYR A 51 23.41 24.53 -18.66
N GLU A 52 24.18 23.81 -17.84
CA GLU A 52 24.44 22.38 -18.06
C GLU A 52 23.43 21.57 -17.25
N TRP A 53 23.66 20.27 -17.02
CA TRP A 53 22.82 19.45 -16.14
C TRP A 53 22.79 19.92 -14.66
N TYR A 54 23.61 20.92 -14.33
CA TYR A 54 23.78 21.56 -13.02
C TYR A 54 24.08 23.06 -13.20
N PHE A 55 24.00 23.82 -12.11
CA PHE A 55 24.32 25.26 -12.08
C PHE A 55 25.78 25.46 -11.63
N PRO A 56 26.75 25.60 -12.55
CA PRO A 56 28.15 25.79 -12.18
C PRO A 56 28.37 27.11 -11.43
N GLN A 57 29.10 27.06 -10.32
CA GLN A 57 29.62 28.23 -9.58
C GLN A 57 28.56 29.26 -9.11
N CYS A 58 27.30 28.84 -8.91
CA CYS A 58 26.24 29.70 -8.38
C CYS A 58 25.43 28.99 -7.29
N PRO A 59 25.16 29.62 -6.14
CA PRO A 59 24.27 29.05 -5.13
C PRO A 59 22.84 28.97 -5.66
N LEU A 60 22.14 27.87 -5.34
CA LEU A 60 20.78 27.59 -5.85
C LEU A 60 19.75 28.68 -5.49
N ASP A 61 19.99 29.41 -4.40
CA ASP A 61 19.09 30.47 -3.93
C ASP A 61 19.10 31.72 -4.82
N ASP A 62 20.23 31.99 -5.49
CA ASP A 62 20.42 33.15 -6.37
C ASP A 62 20.26 32.81 -7.86
N VAL A 63 20.02 31.54 -8.18
CA VAL A 63 19.81 31.05 -9.54
C VAL A 63 18.40 31.39 -10.00
N ARG A 64 18.34 32.09 -11.14
CA ARG A 64 17.10 32.42 -11.86
C ARG A 64 17.16 31.78 -13.24
N HIS A 65 16.32 30.78 -13.46
CA HIS A 65 16.23 29.99 -14.70
C HIS A 65 14.79 30.05 -15.21
N LYS A 66 14.59 30.30 -16.50
CA LYS A 66 13.29 30.50 -17.19
C LYS A 66 12.43 31.69 -16.74
N ASN A 67 12.41 32.03 -15.46
CA ASN A 67 11.72 33.19 -14.92
C ASN A 67 12.66 33.96 -13.99
N CYS A 68 12.69 35.27 -14.13
CA CYS A 68 13.55 36.12 -13.30
C CYS A 68 12.94 36.41 -11.91
N TRP A 69 11.69 36.04 -11.68
CA TRP A 69 10.90 36.62 -10.59
C TRP A 69 10.83 35.65 -9.41
N VAL A 70 11.10 34.36 -9.68
CA VAL A 70 10.98 33.27 -8.72
C VAL A 70 12.31 32.52 -8.64
N ASN A 71 12.78 32.29 -7.42
CA ASN A 71 13.99 31.52 -7.17
C ASN A 71 13.70 30.03 -7.38
N LEU A 72 14.66 29.28 -7.94
CA LEU A 72 14.47 27.85 -8.17
C LEU A 72 14.27 27.09 -6.85
N SER A 73 14.97 27.48 -5.79
CA SER A 73 14.78 26.94 -4.43
C SER A 73 13.33 27.03 -3.96
N ALA A 74 12.66 28.16 -4.21
CA ALA A 74 11.27 28.35 -3.79
C ALA A 74 10.31 27.40 -4.54
N VAL A 75 10.54 27.19 -5.84
CA VAL A 75 9.74 26.26 -6.65
C VAL A 75 9.91 24.82 -6.15
N VAL A 76 11.14 24.40 -5.86
CA VAL A 76 11.43 23.06 -5.34
C VAL A 76 10.76 22.85 -3.97
N ILE A 77 10.81 23.84 -3.08
CA ILE A 77 10.14 23.76 -1.78
C ILE A 77 8.62 23.59 -1.95
N VAL A 78 7.98 24.35 -2.85
CA VAL A 78 6.53 24.23 -3.08
C VAL A 78 6.16 22.85 -3.65
N VAL A 79 6.91 22.37 -4.64
CA VAL A 79 6.66 21.05 -5.25
C VAL A 79 6.86 19.93 -4.24
N THR A 80 7.89 20.02 -3.39
CA THR A 80 8.14 19.02 -2.34
C THR A 80 7.05 19.03 -1.27
N ILE A 81 6.55 20.20 -0.86
CA ILE A 81 5.42 20.31 0.07
C ILE A 81 4.16 19.68 -0.54
N LEU A 82 3.81 20.03 -1.78
CA LEU A 82 2.64 19.48 -2.47
C LEU A 82 2.76 17.95 -2.63
N GLY A 83 3.92 17.46 -3.07
CA GLY A 83 4.20 16.04 -3.17
C GLY A 83 4.13 15.33 -1.82
N GLY A 84 4.67 15.95 -0.77
CA GLY A 84 4.63 15.44 0.60
C GLY A 84 3.20 15.32 1.13
N ILE A 85 2.36 16.34 0.93
CA ILE A 85 0.95 16.33 1.34
C ILE A 85 0.20 15.20 0.63
N ILE A 86 0.37 15.06 -0.69
CA ILE A 86 -0.28 14.00 -1.46
C ILE A 86 0.16 12.62 -0.95
N LEU A 87 1.45 12.43 -0.68
CA LEU A 87 1.99 11.17 -0.19
C LEU A 87 1.42 10.82 1.20
N VAL A 88 1.35 11.80 2.11
CA VAL A 88 0.74 11.60 3.44
C VAL A 88 -0.74 11.23 3.33
N ILE A 89 -1.50 11.90 2.45
CA ILE A 89 -2.92 11.57 2.23
C ILE A 89 -3.08 10.14 1.72
N LEU A 90 -2.26 9.71 0.76
CA LEU A 90 -2.32 8.35 0.22
C LEU A 90 -1.98 7.31 1.29
N LEU A 91 -0.91 7.51 2.06
CA LEU A 91 -0.54 6.61 3.16
C LEU A 91 -1.63 6.54 4.23
N ALA A 92 -2.18 7.69 4.65
CA ALA A 92 -3.27 7.73 5.62
C ALA A 92 -4.53 7.03 5.08
N CYS A 93 -4.88 7.23 3.81
CA CYS A 93 -6.01 6.58 3.16
C CYS A 93 -5.81 5.06 3.08
N LEU A 94 -4.62 4.60 2.70
CA LEU A 94 -4.27 3.17 2.65
C LEU A 94 -4.30 2.55 4.04
N CYS A 95 -3.69 3.19 5.04
CA CYS A 95 -3.73 2.71 6.43
C CYS A 95 -5.17 2.63 6.95
N TYR A 96 -5.97 3.67 6.74
CA TYR A 96 -7.37 3.70 7.17
C TYR A 96 -8.21 2.63 6.46
N CYS A 97 -8.11 2.52 5.13
CA CYS A 97 -8.84 1.52 4.34
C CYS A 97 -8.41 0.09 4.70
N CYS A 98 -7.12 -0.19 4.86
CA CYS A 98 -6.64 -1.52 5.26
C CYS A 98 -7.07 -1.89 6.68
N CYS A 99 -7.02 -0.96 7.63
CA CYS A 99 -7.48 -1.18 9.00
C CYS A 99 -8.99 -1.46 9.05
N ARG A 100 -9.80 -0.67 8.33
CA ARG A 100 -11.26 -0.85 8.24
C ARG A 100 -11.64 -2.15 7.55
N CYS A 101 -11.00 -2.48 6.42
CA CYS A 101 -11.23 -3.75 5.72
C CYS A 101 -10.81 -4.97 6.55
N LYS A 102 -9.76 -4.85 7.38
CA LYS A 102 -9.35 -5.92 8.31
C LYS A 102 -10.37 -6.12 9.42
N GLN A 103 -10.91 -5.05 10.00
CA GLN A 103 -11.98 -5.14 11.00
C GLN A 103 -13.25 -5.77 10.41
N TYR A 104 -13.71 -5.29 9.25
CA TYR A 104 -14.89 -5.84 8.59
C TYR A 104 -14.75 -7.33 8.26
N ARG A 105 -13.59 -7.76 7.73
CA ARG A 105 -13.32 -9.18 7.46
C ARG A 105 -13.31 -10.04 8.73
N ARG A 106 -12.80 -9.52 9.85
CA ARG A 106 -12.81 -10.22 11.15
C ARG A 106 -14.23 -10.42 11.67
N GLU A 107 -15.08 -9.40 11.60
CA GLU A 107 -16.48 -9.53 12.01
C GLU A 107 -17.25 -10.53 11.15
N GLN A 108 -17.06 -10.49 9.83
CA GLN A 108 -17.67 -11.46 8.92
C GLN A 108 -17.17 -12.89 9.18
N ALA A 109 -15.88 -13.06 9.46
CA ALA A 109 -15.30 -14.36 9.82
C ALA A 109 -15.89 -14.89 11.14
N LYS A 110 -16.05 -14.03 12.16
CA LYS A 110 -16.71 -14.40 13.43
C LYS A 110 -18.15 -14.88 13.20
N LYS A 111 -18.97 -14.10 12.47
CA LYS A 111 -20.36 -14.47 12.16
C LYS A 111 -20.46 -15.78 11.40
N LYS A 112 -19.53 -16.06 10.47
CA LYS A 112 -19.47 -17.35 9.77
C LYS A 112 -19.05 -18.49 10.69
N GLY A 113 -18.08 -18.26 11.57
CA GLY A 113 -17.63 -19.23 12.56
C GLY A 113 -18.73 -19.62 13.55
N GLU A 114 -19.48 -18.64 14.07
CA GLU A 114 -20.61 -18.87 14.97
C GLU A 114 -21.70 -19.72 14.30
N LYS A 115 -22.07 -19.42 13.04
CA LYS A 115 -23.02 -20.23 12.27
C LYS A 115 -22.54 -21.67 12.05
N TRP A 116 -21.25 -21.84 11.74
CA TRP A 116 -20.65 -23.17 11.60
C TRP A 116 -20.68 -23.96 12.90
N GLN A 117 -20.33 -23.30 14.01
CA GLN A 117 -20.33 -23.93 15.34
C GLN A 117 -21.73 -24.31 15.80
N GLN A 118 -22.75 -23.48 15.51
CA GLN A 118 -24.14 -23.81 15.78
C GLN A 118 -24.60 -25.05 15.00
N ARG A 119 -24.30 -25.11 13.70
CA ARG A 119 -24.64 -26.27 12.85
C ARG A 119 -23.93 -27.53 13.32
N TYR A 120 -22.64 -27.43 13.65
CA TYR A 120 -21.87 -28.54 14.18
C TYR A 120 -22.47 -29.06 15.49
N ASN A 121 -22.76 -28.17 16.44
CA ASN A 121 -23.39 -28.54 17.71
C ASN A 121 -24.77 -29.17 17.51
N GLN A 122 -25.59 -28.68 16.58
CA GLN A 122 -26.87 -29.32 16.23
C GLN A 122 -26.65 -30.74 15.69
N SER A 123 -25.74 -30.93 14.74
CA SER A 123 -25.45 -32.25 14.18
C SER A 123 -24.94 -33.25 15.23
N MET A 124 -24.12 -32.80 16.18
CA MET A 124 -23.63 -33.65 17.27
C MET A 124 -24.77 -34.08 18.20
N ARG A 125 -25.69 -33.16 18.54
CA ARG A 125 -26.87 -33.50 19.34
C ARG A 125 -27.78 -34.50 18.65
N GLU A 126 -27.96 -34.37 17.33
CA GLU A 126 -28.75 -35.33 16.55
C GLU A 126 -28.10 -36.72 16.54
N LEU A 127 -26.78 -36.79 16.38
CA LEU A 127 -26.04 -38.06 16.43
C LEU A 127 -26.12 -38.70 17.81
N GLU A 128 -25.98 -37.91 18.88
CA GLU A 128 -26.09 -38.35 20.26
C GLU A 128 -27.50 -38.89 20.55
N SER A 129 -28.55 -38.17 20.12
CA SER A 129 -29.95 -38.63 20.22
C SER A 129 -30.18 -39.96 19.49
N ARG A 130 -29.64 -40.12 18.28
CA ARG A 130 -29.73 -41.39 17.54
C ARG A 130 -28.94 -42.51 18.22
N GLN A 131 -27.88 -42.18 18.95
CA GLN A 131 -27.08 -43.15 19.67
C GLN A 131 -27.72 -43.59 20.98
N SER A 132 -28.35 -42.66 21.71
CA SER A 132 -29.12 -42.96 22.92
C SER A 132 -30.34 -43.83 22.57
N GLU A 133 -31.11 -43.49 21.54
CA GLU A 133 -32.25 -44.30 21.09
C GLU A 133 -31.85 -45.74 20.73
N ARG A 134 -30.73 -45.91 20.00
CA ARG A 134 -30.20 -47.25 19.66
C ARG A 134 -29.78 -48.02 20.91
N SER A 135 -29.20 -47.34 21.89
CA SER A 135 -28.75 -47.96 23.13
C SER A 135 -29.93 -48.36 24.02
N GLU A 136 -30.95 -47.51 24.11
CA GLU A 136 -32.20 -47.82 24.80
C GLU A 136 -32.94 -49.00 24.17
N LYS A 137 -33.04 -49.05 22.83
CA LYS A 137 -33.64 -50.20 22.13
C LYS A 137 -32.92 -51.49 22.47
N ARG A 138 -31.58 -51.52 22.36
CA ARG A 138 -30.78 -52.69 22.74
C ARG A 138 -30.98 -53.08 24.21
N ASN A 139 -31.06 -52.10 25.11
CA ASN A 139 -31.25 -52.41 26.53
C ASN A 139 -32.64 -53.01 26.78
N LYS A 140 -33.70 -52.44 26.18
CA LYS A 140 -35.07 -52.97 26.27
C LYS A 140 -35.18 -54.39 25.73
N GLU A 141 -34.54 -54.68 24.60
CA GLU A 141 -34.47 -56.05 24.05
C GLU A 141 -33.76 -56.99 25.03
N LEU A 142 -32.61 -56.58 25.55
CA LEU A 142 -31.84 -57.37 26.51
C LEU A 142 -32.62 -57.65 27.80
N GLU A 143 -33.36 -56.66 28.33
CA GLU A 143 -34.26 -56.81 29.47
C GLU A 143 -35.41 -57.79 29.19
N ALA A 144 -36.04 -57.67 28.01
CA ALA A 144 -37.10 -58.60 27.60
C ALA A 144 -36.59 -60.06 27.53
N PHE A 145 -35.36 -60.27 27.02
CA PHE A 145 -34.72 -61.59 27.03
C PHE A 145 -34.43 -62.10 28.45
N ARG A 146 -33.92 -61.24 29.35
CA ARG A 146 -33.68 -61.60 30.76
C ARG A 146 -34.95 -62.04 31.47
N LEU A 147 -36.04 -61.30 31.28
CA LEU A 147 -37.37 -61.64 31.81
C LEU A 147 -37.86 -62.99 31.29
N LYS A 148 -37.74 -63.25 29.99
CA LYS A 148 -38.17 -64.52 29.37
C LYS A 148 -37.46 -65.74 29.95
N TYR A 149 -36.17 -65.63 30.26
CA TYR A 149 -35.34 -66.75 30.72
C TYR A 149 -34.99 -66.70 32.22
N GLY A 150 -35.59 -65.80 32.99
CA GLY A 150 -35.34 -65.68 34.44
C GLY A 150 -33.89 -65.32 34.82
N ILE A 151 -33.16 -64.68 33.90
CA ILE A 151 -31.74 -64.33 34.09
C ILE A 151 -31.66 -63.06 34.95
N LYS A 152 -30.96 -63.14 36.08
CA LYS A 152 -30.77 -61.97 36.98
C LYS A 152 -29.94 -60.88 36.28
N PRO A 153 -30.27 -59.60 36.48
CA PRO A 153 -29.47 -58.49 35.94
C PRO A 153 -28.07 -58.49 36.57
N PRO A 154 -27.06 -57.99 35.84
CA PRO A 154 -25.70 -57.90 36.37
C PRO A 154 -25.62 -56.92 37.55
N ASP A 155 -24.96 -57.35 38.61
CA ASP A 155 -24.66 -56.62 39.84
C ASP A 155 -23.55 -55.58 39.60
N TYR A 156 -23.95 -54.32 39.45
CA TYR A 156 -23.05 -53.21 39.10
C TYR A 156 -22.15 -52.72 40.24
N GLU A 157 -22.39 -53.17 41.48
CA GLU A 157 -21.61 -52.83 42.68
C GLU A 157 -20.18 -53.40 42.65
N THR A 158 -19.92 -54.44 41.85
CA THR A 158 -18.59 -55.06 41.69
C THR A 158 -17.81 -54.50 40.49
N ALA A 159 -18.46 -53.79 39.56
CA ALA A 159 -17.85 -53.33 38.31
C ALA A 159 -17.13 -51.96 38.43
N THR A 160 -17.44 -51.15 39.43
CA THR A 160 -16.87 -49.79 39.61
C THR A 160 -15.64 -49.74 40.54
N LYS A 161 -15.24 -50.89 41.13
CA LYS A 161 -14.09 -51.00 42.05
C LYS A 161 -12.78 -51.46 41.37
N LYS A 162 -12.69 -51.43 40.04
CA LYS A 162 -11.50 -51.89 39.30
C LYS A 162 -10.84 -50.75 38.52
#